data_AF-X0XRT9-F1
#
_entry.id   AF-X0XRT9-F1
#
_cell.length_a   1.000
_cell.length_b   1.000
_cell.length_c   1.000
_cell.angle_alpha   90.00
_cell.angle_beta   90.00
_cell.angle_gamma   90.00
#
_symmetry.space_group_name_H-M   'P 1'
#
loop_
_entity.id
_entity.type
_entity.pdbx_description
1 polymer ?
#
loop_
_entity_poly.entity_id
_entity_poly.type
_entity_poly.pdbx_seq_one_letter_code
_entity_poly.pdbx_strand_id
1 'polypeptide(L)'
;LASFQPGDEIIGDAANPMNVVYEALTNQEWGLNLGDPQIDLVQFRAAAATLALEENGFAFIWDRVMEVSAFIRMIEEQTDGVLVQEPLTGVFSFTLIRDDYTPGTLPLLDETNVLEVVKFRRPSWNSTSNIVSVQFADSRKAFKTSYAIAQDSANIDIVQSTNLSNVNFPGVNNASLANSLAWRELRLLSYPIGTGRLIVNRTEYDLKPGDVREWSWDQLGLTRLPIRITKINRGNLLKGQIA
;
A
#
# COMPACT_ATOMS: atom_id res chain seq x y z
N LEU A 1 8.93 -28.31 -1.23
CA LEU A 1 8.25 -27.24 -0.46
C LEU A 1 9.10 -25.96 -0.46
N ALA A 2 10.38 -26.01 -0.10
CA ALA A 2 11.30 -24.85 -0.19
C ALA A 2 11.49 -24.22 -1.60
N SER A 3 11.23 -24.95 -2.68
CA SER A 3 11.37 -24.43 -4.06
C SER A 3 10.20 -23.56 -4.54
N PHE A 4 9.06 -23.58 -3.83
CA PHE A 4 7.82 -22.86 -4.19
C PHE A 4 7.58 -21.62 -3.32
N GLN A 5 8.42 -21.38 -2.31
CA GLN A 5 8.21 -20.27 -1.40
C GLN A 5 8.73 -18.95 -2.00
N PRO A 6 7.98 -17.86 -1.77
CA PRO A 6 8.41 -16.51 -2.09
C PRO A 6 9.68 -15.99 -1.40
N GLY A 7 10.22 -16.60 -0.35
CA GLY A 7 11.42 -16.05 0.30
C GLY A 7 11.58 -16.56 1.73
N ASP A 8 12.37 -15.84 2.54
CA ASP A 8 12.59 -16.16 3.96
C ASP A 8 11.25 -16.45 4.64
N GLU A 9 11.13 -17.63 5.26
CA GLU A 9 9.86 -18.09 5.83
C GLU A 9 9.40 -17.23 7.00
N ILE A 10 10.36 -16.79 7.82
CA ILE A 10 10.15 -16.17 9.12
C ILE A 10 10.94 -14.86 9.19
N ILE A 11 10.28 -13.81 9.70
CA ILE A 11 10.86 -12.51 10.05
C ILE A 11 10.68 -12.34 11.56
N GLY A 12 11.78 -12.48 12.31
CA GLY A 12 11.72 -12.51 13.78
C GLY A 12 10.95 -13.71 14.30
N ASP A 13 9.81 -13.47 14.95
CA ASP A 13 8.91 -14.52 15.47
C ASP A 13 7.60 -14.62 14.66
N ALA A 14 7.56 -14.03 13.46
CA ALA A 14 6.36 -13.91 12.64
C ALA A 14 6.62 -14.39 11.21
N ALA A 15 5.56 -14.74 10.48
CA ALA A 15 5.70 -15.19 9.09
C ALA A 15 6.03 -14.02 8.17
N ASN A 16 6.77 -14.28 7.09
CA ASN A 16 6.96 -13.28 6.05
C ASN A 16 5.61 -12.99 5.35
N PRO A 17 5.16 -11.71 5.26
CA PRO A 17 3.87 -11.38 4.68
C PRO A 17 3.68 -11.90 3.25
N MET A 18 4.74 -11.97 2.43
CA MET A 18 4.62 -12.47 1.05
C MET A 18 4.34 -13.96 0.98
N ASN A 19 4.87 -14.75 1.92
CA ASN A 19 4.54 -16.17 2.03
C ASN A 19 3.09 -16.36 2.46
N VAL A 20 2.58 -15.50 3.34
CA VAL A 20 1.17 -15.51 3.78
C VAL A 20 0.24 -15.17 2.62
N VAL A 21 0.55 -14.13 1.83
CA VAL A 21 -0.22 -13.79 0.62
C VAL A 21 -0.17 -14.93 -0.39
N TYR A 22 1.01 -15.52 -0.62
CA TYR A 22 1.14 -16.65 -1.53
C TYR A 22 0.25 -17.83 -1.10
N GLU A 23 0.28 -18.20 0.18
CA GLU A 23 -0.58 -19.27 0.69
C GLU A 23 -2.07 -18.92 0.51
N ALA A 24 -2.48 -17.68 0.78
CA ALA A 24 -3.86 -17.23 0.57
C ALA A 24 -4.31 -17.33 -0.91
N LEU A 25 -3.38 -17.16 -1.85
CA LEU A 25 -3.66 -17.32 -3.28
C LEU A 25 -3.68 -18.78 -3.72
N THR A 26 -2.78 -19.63 -3.23
CA THR A 26 -2.60 -21.01 -3.73
C THR A 26 -3.38 -22.07 -2.96
N ASN A 27 -3.75 -21.83 -1.70
CA ASN A 27 -4.38 -22.85 -0.87
C ASN A 27 -5.72 -23.32 -1.47
N GLN A 28 -5.92 -24.65 -1.52
CA GLN A 28 -7.08 -25.28 -2.18
C GLN A 28 -8.31 -25.40 -1.26
N GLU A 29 -8.11 -25.37 0.05
CA GLU A 29 -9.17 -25.57 1.05
C GLU A 29 -9.84 -24.25 1.44
N TRP A 30 -9.04 -23.21 1.67
CA TRP A 30 -9.52 -21.90 2.13
C TRP A 30 -9.08 -20.71 1.27
N GLY A 31 -8.10 -20.92 0.38
CA GLY A 31 -7.57 -19.88 -0.49
C GLY A 31 -8.29 -19.79 -1.84
N LEU A 32 -7.66 -19.10 -2.80
CA LEU A 32 -8.20 -18.92 -4.14
C LEU A 32 -7.90 -20.08 -5.10
N ASN A 33 -7.14 -21.10 -4.66
CA ASN A 33 -6.74 -22.25 -5.47
C ASN A 33 -6.10 -21.86 -6.82
N LEU A 34 -5.29 -20.80 -6.82
CA LEU A 34 -4.52 -20.38 -7.99
C LEU A 34 -3.30 -21.27 -8.17
N GLY A 35 -2.97 -21.56 -9.43
CA GLY A 35 -1.75 -22.29 -9.78
C GLY A 35 -0.55 -21.37 -9.87
N ASP A 36 0.65 -21.92 -9.66
CA ASP A 36 1.94 -21.19 -9.74
C ASP A 36 2.13 -20.30 -10.99
N PRO A 37 1.70 -20.69 -12.21
CA PRO A 37 1.85 -19.84 -13.40
C PRO A 37 1.06 -18.52 -13.33
N GLN A 38 0.13 -18.41 -12.38
CA GLN A 38 -0.70 -17.24 -12.18
C GLN A 38 -0.08 -16.28 -11.16
N ILE A 39 1.11 -16.54 -10.62
CA ILE A 39 1.79 -15.72 -9.62
C ILE A 39 3.22 -15.39 -10.07
N ASP A 40 3.58 -14.12 -10.03
CA ASP A 40 4.95 -13.66 -10.28
C ASP A 40 5.83 -13.90 -9.05
N LEU A 41 6.42 -15.09 -8.98
CA LEU A 41 7.33 -15.49 -7.90
C LEU A 41 8.58 -14.60 -7.81
N VAL A 42 9.00 -13.95 -8.90
CA VAL A 42 10.20 -13.09 -8.89
C VAL A 42 9.89 -11.80 -8.13
N GLN A 43 8.75 -11.17 -8.43
CA GLN A 43 8.29 -9.98 -7.72
C GLN A 43 7.98 -10.27 -6.25
N PHE A 44 7.30 -11.38 -5.95
CA PHE A 44 7.05 -11.77 -4.57
C PHE A 44 8.36 -12.01 -3.79
N ARG A 45 9.41 -12.56 -4.42
CA ARG A 45 10.74 -12.70 -3.82
C ARG A 45 11.43 -11.39 -3.52
N ALA A 46 11.35 -10.43 -4.43
CA ALA A 46 11.89 -9.10 -4.20
C ALA A 46 11.16 -8.40 -3.04
N ALA A 47 9.83 -8.49 -2.99
CA ALA A 47 9.03 -7.93 -1.90
C ALA A 47 9.32 -8.62 -0.56
N ALA A 48 9.45 -9.95 -0.56
CA ALA A 48 9.75 -10.75 0.64
C ALA A 48 11.11 -10.36 1.25
N ALA A 49 12.13 -10.16 0.42
CA ALA A 49 13.46 -9.73 0.85
C ALA A 49 13.45 -8.31 1.43
N THR A 50 12.72 -7.39 0.80
CA THR A 50 12.56 -6.02 1.33
C THR A 50 11.88 -6.02 2.70
N LEU A 51 10.80 -6.78 2.86
CA LEU A 51 10.10 -6.88 4.15
C LEU A 51 10.94 -7.53 5.25
N ALA A 52 11.80 -8.49 4.89
CA ALA A 52 12.76 -9.09 5.81
C ALA A 52 13.79 -8.06 6.31
N LEU A 53 14.31 -7.20 5.42
CA LEU A 53 15.20 -6.10 5.79
C LEU A 53 14.51 -5.03 6.66
N GLU A 54 13.20 -4.82 6.45
CA GLU A 54 12.37 -3.92 7.26
C GLU A 54 11.94 -4.54 8.61
N GLU A 55 12.28 -5.81 8.88
CA GLU A 55 11.79 -6.59 10.03
C GLU A 55 10.25 -6.63 10.11
N ASN A 56 9.56 -6.57 8.96
CA ASN A 56 8.11 -6.49 8.86
C ASN A 56 7.47 -7.88 8.75
N GLY A 57 7.28 -8.55 9.88
CA GLY A 57 6.61 -9.84 9.98
C GLY A 57 5.10 -9.75 10.20
N PHE A 58 4.36 -10.80 9.84
CA PHE A 58 2.91 -10.93 10.00
C PHE A 58 2.56 -12.12 10.90
N ALA A 59 1.89 -11.85 12.01
CA ALA A 59 1.42 -12.83 12.97
C ALA A 59 -0.05 -12.57 13.30
N PHE A 60 -0.94 -13.37 12.72
CA PHE A 60 -2.38 -13.22 12.87
C PHE A 60 -3.04 -14.59 13.04
N ILE A 61 -3.99 -14.69 13.97
CA ILE A 61 -4.81 -15.90 14.13
C ILE A 61 -6.11 -15.69 13.37
N TRP A 62 -6.32 -16.52 12.35
CA TRP A 62 -7.56 -16.57 11.60
C TRP A 62 -8.54 -17.53 12.31
N ASP A 63 -9.31 -17.01 13.27
CA ASP A 63 -10.25 -17.79 14.11
C ASP A 63 -11.72 -17.68 13.68
N ARG A 64 -12.02 -16.85 12.68
CA ARG A 64 -13.38 -16.52 12.22
C ARG A 64 -13.49 -16.58 10.71
N VAL A 65 -14.70 -16.77 10.20
CA VAL A 65 -14.95 -16.67 8.76
C VAL A 65 -14.68 -15.23 8.29
N MET A 66 -13.77 -15.08 7.33
CA MET A 66 -13.49 -13.82 6.63
C MET A 66 -13.22 -14.10 5.16
N GLU A 67 -13.43 -13.11 4.30
CA GLU A 67 -13.07 -13.24 2.89
C GLU A 67 -11.55 -13.16 2.72
N VAL A 68 -11.00 -13.97 1.80
CA VAL A 68 -9.56 -13.94 1.46
C VAL A 68 -9.11 -12.54 1.01
N SER A 69 -9.97 -11.82 0.29
CA SER A 69 -9.74 -10.42 -0.11
C SER A 69 -9.54 -9.49 1.08
N ALA A 70 -10.35 -9.64 2.13
CA ALA A 70 -10.22 -8.86 3.35
C ALA A 70 -8.95 -9.24 4.13
N PHE A 71 -8.58 -10.52 4.11
CA PHE A 71 -7.35 -11.00 4.72
C PHE A 71 -6.10 -10.44 4.02
N ILE A 72 -6.06 -10.49 2.68
CA ILE A 72 -4.97 -9.90 1.88
C ILE A 72 -4.91 -8.39 2.11
N ARG A 73 -6.05 -7.70 2.17
CA ARG A 73 -6.10 -6.27 2.44
C ARG A 73 -5.45 -5.88 3.78
N MET A 74 -5.58 -6.70 4.81
CA MET A 74 -4.89 -6.45 6.08
C MET A 74 -3.36 -6.51 5.93
N ILE A 75 -2.86 -7.39 5.06
CA ILE A 75 -1.44 -7.50 4.75
C ILE A 75 -0.99 -6.30 3.89
N GLU A 76 -1.79 -5.90 2.90
CA GLU A 76 -1.55 -4.69 2.08
C GLU A 76 -1.44 -3.43 2.95
N GLU A 77 -2.37 -3.24 3.90
CA GLU A 77 -2.38 -2.09 4.81
C GLU A 77 -1.16 -2.10 5.75
N GLN A 78 -0.77 -3.27 6.30
CA GLN A 78 0.42 -3.38 7.15
C GLN A 78 1.71 -3.15 6.37
N THR A 79 1.85 -3.73 5.19
CA THR A 79 3.09 -3.68 4.38
C THR A 79 3.22 -2.42 3.53
N ASP A 80 2.14 -1.63 3.41
CA ASP A 80 2.00 -0.55 2.43
C ASP A 80 2.37 -1.07 1.04
N GLY A 81 1.52 -1.96 0.55
CA GLY A 81 1.69 -2.65 -0.73
C GLY A 81 0.35 -2.93 -1.37
N VAL A 82 0.40 -3.37 -2.63
CA VAL A 82 -0.80 -3.66 -3.41
C VAL A 82 -0.60 -4.93 -4.23
N LEU A 83 -1.55 -5.84 -4.11
CA LEU A 83 -1.65 -7.01 -4.96
C LEU A 83 -2.30 -6.58 -6.29
N VAL A 84 -1.54 -6.71 -7.37
CA VAL A 84 -1.93 -6.30 -8.71
C VAL A 84 -2.05 -7.54 -9.59
N GLN A 85 -3.18 -7.66 -10.27
CA GLN A 85 -3.33 -8.60 -11.37
C GLN A 85 -3.00 -7.91 -12.69
N GLU A 86 -2.03 -8.47 -13.41
CA GLU A 86 -1.67 -7.98 -14.73
C GLU A 86 -2.87 -8.14 -15.70
N PRO A 87 -3.34 -7.07 -16.35
CA PRO A 87 -4.51 -7.14 -17.23
C PRO A 87 -4.32 -8.03 -18.46
N LEU A 88 -3.07 -8.12 -18.97
CA LEU A 88 -2.76 -8.85 -20.19
C LEU A 88 -2.50 -10.34 -19.93
N THR A 89 -1.76 -10.65 -18.86
CA THR A 89 -1.33 -12.03 -18.57
C THR A 89 -2.17 -12.69 -17.50
N GLY A 90 -2.92 -11.93 -16.71
CA GLY A 90 -3.68 -12.42 -15.56
C GLY A 90 -2.81 -12.81 -14.36
N VAL A 91 -1.50 -12.57 -14.43
CA VAL A 91 -0.52 -12.94 -13.39
C VAL A 91 -0.60 -11.95 -12.23
N PHE A 92 -0.65 -12.48 -11.01
CA PHE A 92 -0.64 -11.72 -9.77
C PHE A 92 0.80 -11.34 -9.39
N SER A 93 1.00 -10.07 -9.09
CA SER A 93 2.25 -9.49 -8.61
C SER A 93 1.95 -8.65 -7.36
N PHE A 94 2.94 -8.51 -6.48
CA PHE A 94 2.79 -7.69 -5.28
C PHE A 94 3.79 -6.55 -5.31
N THR A 95 3.30 -5.31 -5.34
CA THR A 95 4.13 -4.11 -5.43
C THR A 95 4.12 -3.39 -4.08
N LEU A 96 5.30 -3.22 -3.48
CA LEU A 96 5.46 -2.40 -2.28
C LEU A 96 5.49 -0.91 -2.65
N ILE A 97 4.81 -0.09 -1.86
CA ILE A 97 4.75 1.36 -2.06
C ILE A 97 5.94 1.97 -1.30
N ARG A 98 7.03 2.27 -2.02
CA ARG A 98 8.25 2.89 -1.47
C ARG A 98 8.73 4.05 -2.35
N ASP A 99 9.70 4.81 -1.88
CA ASP A 99 10.32 5.90 -2.64
C ASP A 99 11.40 5.36 -3.60
N ASP A 100 11.00 4.43 -4.47
CA ASP A 100 11.86 3.68 -5.39
C ASP A 100 11.92 4.25 -6.82
N TYR A 101 11.47 5.50 -6.99
CA TYR A 101 11.44 6.18 -8.28
C TYR A 101 12.37 7.40 -8.32
N THR A 102 12.87 7.71 -9.52
CA THR A 102 13.64 8.93 -9.77
C THR A 102 12.73 10.03 -10.33
N PRO A 103 12.57 11.17 -9.65
CA PRO A 103 11.85 12.31 -10.21
C PRO A 103 12.51 12.78 -11.52
N GLY A 104 11.71 13.08 -12.52
CA GLY A 104 12.13 13.53 -13.86
C GLY A 104 12.18 12.42 -14.91
N THR A 105 12.16 11.14 -14.51
CA THR A 105 12.25 9.99 -15.42
C THR A 105 10.92 9.26 -15.61
N LEU A 106 9.86 9.71 -14.92
CA LEU A 106 8.57 9.04 -14.95
C LEU A 106 7.77 9.43 -16.21
N PRO A 107 6.91 8.54 -16.73
CA PRO A 107 6.00 8.90 -17.80
C PRO A 107 5.10 10.06 -17.38
N LEU A 108 4.91 11.01 -18.29
CA LEU A 108 4.23 12.27 -18.05
C LEU A 108 2.74 12.15 -18.39
N LEU A 109 1.90 12.54 -17.45
CA LEU A 109 0.49 12.83 -17.64
C LEU A 109 0.33 14.35 -17.84
N ASP A 110 -0.21 14.75 -18.99
CA ASP A 110 -0.38 16.13 -19.41
C ASP A 110 -1.63 16.29 -20.31
N GLU A 111 -1.80 17.45 -20.93
CA GLU A 111 -2.93 17.78 -21.81
C GLU A 111 -3.04 16.87 -23.06
N THR A 112 -2.02 16.06 -23.36
CA THR A 112 -2.04 15.13 -24.51
C THR A 112 -2.68 13.79 -24.19
N ASN A 113 -2.62 13.34 -22.92
CA ASN A 113 -3.13 12.03 -22.49
C ASN A 113 -4.20 12.10 -21.39
N VAL A 114 -4.29 13.20 -20.65
CA VAL A 114 -5.36 13.46 -19.68
C VAL A 114 -6.54 14.11 -20.42
N LEU A 115 -7.67 13.42 -20.45
CA LEU A 115 -8.91 13.90 -21.06
C LEU A 115 -9.69 14.85 -20.14
N GLU A 116 -9.67 14.58 -18.84
CA GLU A 116 -10.41 15.38 -17.86
C GLU A 116 -9.79 15.27 -16.46
N VAL A 117 -9.69 16.40 -15.76
CA VAL A 117 -9.42 16.45 -14.32
C VAL A 117 -10.75 16.50 -13.57
N VAL A 118 -11.28 15.35 -13.18
CA VAL A 118 -12.59 15.23 -12.52
C VAL A 118 -12.59 15.90 -11.15
N LYS A 119 -11.53 15.69 -10.38
CA LYS A 119 -11.38 16.26 -9.05
C LYS A 119 -9.90 16.38 -8.73
N PHE A 120 -9.52 17.50 -8.15
CA PHE A 120 -8.24 17.64 -7.48
C PHE A 120 -8.43 18.47 -6.23
N ARG A 121 -7.99 17.95 -5.09
CA ARG A 121 -8.08 18.65 -3.81
C ARG A 121 -6.79 18.45 -3.04
N ARG A 122 -6.24 19.56 -2.55
CA ARG A 122 -5.23 19.56 -1.50
C ARG A 122 -5.92 19.83 -0.15
N PRO A 123 -5.81 18.94 0.84
CA PRO A 123 -6.26 19.22 2.20
C PRO A 123 -5.61 20.48 2.76
N SER A 124 -6.25 21.13 3.73
CA SER A 124 -5.61 22.18 4.50
C SER A 124 -4.82 21.59 5.66
N TRP A 125 -3.82 22.31 6.16
CA TRP A 125 -3.05 21.92 7.35
C TRP A 125 -3.94 21.62 8.55
N ASN A 126 -5.05 22.34 8.75
CA ASN A 126 -5.96 22.08 9.87
C ASN A 126 -6.66 20.71 9.82
N SER A 127 -6.57 19.99 8.70
CA SER A 127 -7.12 18.63 8.54
C SER A 127 -6.08 17.51 8.67
N THR A 128 -4.81 17.84 8.95
CA THR A 128 -3.76 16.83 9.16
C THR A 128 -3.84 16.22 10.55
N SER A 129 -3.50 14.94 10.68
CA SER A 129 -3.32 14.29 11.98
C SER A 129 -1.88 14.49 12.44
N ASN A 130 -1.69 14.81 13.71
CA ASN A 130 -0.37 15.10 14.28
C ASN A 130 0.03 14.14 15.39
N ILE A 131 -0.89 13.27 15.82
CA ILE A 131 -0.59 12.11 16.64
C ILE A 131 -1.20 10.89 15.96
N VAL A 132 -0.42 9.82 15.85
CA VAL A 132 -0.90 8.51 15.40
C VAL A 132 -0.66 7.49 16.50
N SER A 133 -1.70 6.74 16.83
CA SER A 133 -1.64 5.58 17.72
C SER A 133 -1.90 4.32 16.92
N VAL A 134 -0.91 3.43 16.87
CA VAL A 134 -0.99 2.11 16.26
C VAL A 134 -1.29 1.08 17.32
N GLN A 135 -2.43 0.43 17.20
CA GLN A 135 -2.82 -0.72 18.01
C GLN A 135 -2.24 -2.02 17.42
N PHE A 136 -1.66 -2.87 18.27
CA PHE A 136 -1.07 -4.16 17.89
C PHE A 136 -1.14 -5.20 19.03
N ALA A 137 -0.84 -6.47 18.75
CA ALA A 137 -0.90 -7.57 19.71
C ALA A 137 0.49 -7.97 20.22
N ASP A 138 0.94 -7.46 21.36
CA ASP A 138 2.33 -7.59 21.82
C ASP A 138 2.68 -9.02 22.29
N SER A 139 3.53 -9.70 21.52
CA SER A 139 4.03 -11.05 21.81
C SER A 139 4.70 -11.15 23.19
N ARG A 140 5.44 -10.11 23.62
CA ARG A 140 6.13 -10.07 24.92
C ARG A 140 5.17 -9.94 26.11
N LYS A 141 3.92 -9.55 25.85
CA LYS A 141 2.86 -9.41 26.86
C LYS A 141 1.76 -10.46 26.68
N ALA A 142 2.12 -11.65 26.18
CA ALA A 142 1.19 -12.74 25.89
C ALA A 142 0.06 -12.30 24.94
N PHE A 143 0.41 -11.58 23.87
CA PHE A 143 -0.49 -11.09 22.82
C PHE A 143 -1.60 -10.15 23.32
N LYS A 144 -1.36 -9.45 24.44
CA LYS A 144 -2.26 -8.38 24.89
C LYS A 144 -2.16 -7.16 23.99
N THR A 145 -3.30 -6.50 23.77
CA THR A 145 -3.37 -5.22 23.06
C THR A 145 -2.41 -4.21 23.67
N SER A 146 -1.53 -3.67 22.82
CA SER A 146 -0.62 -2.58 23.13
C SER A 146 -0.69 -1.51 22.05
N TYR A 147 -0.14 -0.34 22.35
CA TYR A 147 -0.17 0.82 21.47
C TYR A 147 1.24 1.36 21.27
N ALA A 148 1.59 1.67 20.02
CA ALA A 148 2.76 2.46 19.67
C ALA A 148 2.28 3.85 19.22
N ILE A 149 2.91 4.92 19.72
CA ILE A 149 2.45 6.28 19.49
C ILE A 149 3.58 7.07 18.82
N ALA A 150 3.26 7.76 17.73
CA ALA A 150 4.12 8.73 17.08
C ALA A 150 3.46 10.12 17.11
N GLN A 151 4.26 11.16 17.31
CA GLN A 151 3.78 12.53 17.43
C GLN A 151 4.68 13.51 16.66
N ASP A 152 4.05 14.42 15.93
CA ASP A 152 4.70 15.54 15.24
C ASP A 152 4.41 16.84 16.01
N SER A 153 5.38 17.27 16.82
CA SER A 153 5.24 18.49 17.62
C SER A 153 5.22 19.76 16.77
N ALA A 154 5.91 19.77 15.62
CA ALA A 154 5.92 20.92 14.73
C ALA A 154 4.54 21.11 14.06
N ASN A 155 3.89 20.02 13.66
CA ASN A 155 2.53 20.07 13.14
C ASN A 155 1.53 20.52 14.24
N ILE A 156 1.68 20.07 15.48
CA ILE A 156 0.86 20.55 16.62
C ILE A 156 1.00 22.06 16.78
N ASP A 157 2.22 22.60 16.70
CA ASP A 157 2.45 24.04 16.79
C ASP A 157 1.86 24.82 15.60
N ILE A 158 1.82 24.23 14.41
CA ILE A 158 1.19 24.87 13.24
C ILE A 158 -0.34 24.88 13.35
N VAL A 159 -0.93 23.74 13.73
CA VAL A 159 -2.39 23.55 13.79
C VAL A 159 -2.98 24.12 15.08
N GLN A 160 -2.16 24.31 16.12
CA GLN A 160 -2.55 24.75 17.47
C GLN A 160 -3.62 23.85 18.11
N SER A 161 -3.64 22.57 17.72
CA SER A 161 -4.57 21.55 18.22
C SER A 161 -3.92 20.17 18.14
N THR A 162 -4.40 19.24 18.97
CA THR A 162 -4.01 17.82 18.90
C THR A 162 -5.07 17.04 18.13
N ASN A 163 -4.66 16.44 17.00
CA ASN A 163 -5.50 15.63 16.14
C ASN A 163 -4.97 14.19 16.13
N LEU A 164 -5.63 13.32 16.91
CA LEU A 164 -5.28 11.90 17.03
C LEU A 164 -5.94 11.05 15.93
N SER A 165 -5.14 10.23 15.26
CA SER A 165 -5.61 9.12 14.41
C SER A 165 -5.27 7.78 15.04
N ASN A 166 -6.22 6.85 15.04
CA ASN A 166 -6.01 5.49 15.53
C ASN A 166 -5.98 4.53 14.34
N VAL A 167 -4.90 3.76 14.23
CA VAL A 167 -4.69 2.74 13.20
C VAL A 167 -4.52 1.40 13.90
N ASN A 168 -5.04 0.32 13.33
CA ASN A 168 -4.93 -1.01 13.92
C ASN A 168 -4.22 -1.96 12.94
N PHE A 169 -3.11 -2.54 13.38
CA PHE A 169 -2.40 -3.58 12.63
C PHE A 169 -2.43 -4.88 13.44
N PRO A 170 -3.46 -5.72 13.26
CA PRO A 170 -3.63 -6.94 14.04
C PRO A 170 -2.59 -8.02 13.71
N GLY A 171 -1.90 -7.92 12.56
CA GLY A 171 -0.80 -8.79 12.17
C GLY A 171 0.56 -8.42 12.79
N VAL A 172 0.65 -7.31 13.51
CA VAL A 172 1.90 -6.86 14.14
C VAL A 172 1.97 -7.40 15.56
N ASN A 173 3.06 -8.11 15.87
CA ASN A 173 3.30 -8.66 17.21
C ASN A 173 4.55 -8.10 17.93
N ASN A 174 5.29 -7.21 17.27
CA ASN A 174 6.55 -6.63 17.75
C ASN A 174 6.40 -5.12 17.94
N ALA A 175 6.79 -4.63 19.13
CA ALA A 175 6.74 -3.22 19.47
C ALA A 175 7.65 -2.32 18.61
N SER A 176 8.80 -2.83 18.17
CA SER A 176 9.72 -2.10 17.27
C SER A 176 9.06 -1.84 15.93
N LEU A 177 8.48 -2.89 15.32
CA LEU A 177 7.74 -2.79 14.08
C LEU A 177 6.52 -1.86 14.21
N ALA A 178 5.73 -2.01 15.29
CA ALA A 178 4.59 -1.13 15.55
C ALA A 178 4.99 0.35 15.62
N ASN A 179 6.13 0.66 16.24
CA ASN A 179 6.67 2.02 16.29
C ASN A 179 7.10 2.52 14.91
N SER A 180 7.82 1.71 14.12
CA SER A 180 8.19 2.06 12.75
C SER A 180 6.98 2.34 11.87
N LEU A 181 5.91 1.53 12.00
CA LEU A 181 4.65 1.74 11.30
C LEU A 181 3.91 2.99 11.79
N ALA A 182 3.92 3.29 13.10
CA ALA A 182 3.33 4.52 13.63
C ALA A 182 3.99 5.78 13.04
N TRP A 183 5.32 5.79 12.90
CA TRP A 183 6.05 6.87 12.24
C TRP A 183 5.77 6.94 10.73
N ARG A 184 5.57 5.80 10.06
CA ARG A 184 5.17 5.77 8.64
C ARG A 184 3.81 6.42 8.44
N GLU A 185 2.81 5.98 9.20
CA GLU A 185 1.44 6.53 9.13
C GLU A 185 1.42 8.02 9.50
N LEU A 186 2.20 8.43 10.49
CA LEU A 186 2.31 9.84 10.85
C LEU A 186 2.84 10.68 9.69
N ARG A 187 3.87 10.22 8.96
CA ARG A 187 4.40 10.95 7.79
C ARG A 187 3.36 11.13 6.67
N LEU A 188 2.48 10.15 6.49
CA LEU A 188 1.41 10.21 5.50
C LEU A 188 0.28 11.17 5.93
N LEU A 189 -0.06 11.19 7.22
CA LEU A 189 -1.20 11.94 7.74
C LEU A 189 -0.86 13.37 8.20
N SER A 190 0.40 13.64 8.53
CA SER A 190 0.87 14.96 8.97
C SER A 190 1.12 15.93 7.83
N TYR A 191 1.16 15.45 6.58
CA TYR A 191 1.29 16.30 5.40
C TYR A 191 -0.04 16.36 4.61
N PRO A 192 -0.46 17.54 4.11
CA PRO A 192 -1.66 17.68 3.30
C PRO A 192 -1.45 17.12 1.87
N ILE A 193 -1.37 15.79 1.74
CA ILE A 193 -1.21 15.10 0.46
C ILE A 193 -2.43 15.38 -0.43
N GLY A 194 -2.17 15.87 -1.64
CA GLY A 194 -3.20 16.11 -2.64
C GLY A 194 -3.80 14.79 -3.14
N THR A 195 -5.12 14.73 -3.22
CA THR A 195 -5.83 13.59 -3.83
C THR A 195 -6.66 14.07 -5.00
N GLY A 196 -6.76 13.26 -6.03
CA GLY A 196 -7.48 13.61 -7.24
C GLY A 196 -7.96 12.41 -8.01
N ARG A 197 -8.75 12.69 -9.05
CA ARG A 197 -9.23 11.75 -10.03
C ARG A 197 -9.06 12.37 -11.41
N LEU A 198 -8.34 11.64 -12.26
CA LEU A 198 -8.08 11.99 -13.64
C LEU A 198 -8.78 10.97 -14.53
N ILE A 199 -9.31 11.42 -15.67
CA ILE A 199 -9.70 10.54 -16.77
C ILE A 199 -8.62 10.68 -17.83
N VAL A 200 -8.00 9.57 -18.18
CA VAL A 200 -6.93 9.49 -19.19
C VAL A 200 -7.43 8.71 -20.40
N ASN A 201 -6.77 8.94 -21.54
CA ASN A 201 -6.98 8.17 -22.76
C ASN A 201 -6.36 6.76 -22.62
N ARG A 202 -6.40 5.96 -23.71
CA ARG A 202 -5.88 4.59 -23.71
C ARG A 202 -4.40 4.42 -24.01
N THR A 203 -3.64 5.51 -24.17
CA THR A 203 -2.18 5.36 -24.26
C THR A 203 -1.62 4.82 -22.94
N GLU A 204 -2.29 5.12 -21.82
CA GLU A 204 -1.98 4.68 -20.47
C GLU A 204 -2.64 3.33 -20.11
N TYR A 205 -2.69 2.37 -21.05
CA TYR A 205 -3.34 1.07 -20.82
C TYR A 205 -2.56 0.16 -19.86
N ASP A 206 -1.27 0.43 -19.67
CA ASP A 206 -0.32 -0.31 -18.85
C ASP A 206 -0.39 0.07 -17.36
N LEU A 207 -1.11 1.14 -17.01
CA LEU A 207 -1.24 1.61 -15.64
C LEU A 207 -1.74 0.54 -14.69
N LYS A 208 -1.02 0.39 -13.58
CA LYS A 208 -1.36 -0.50 -12.46
C LYS A 208 -1.48 0.30 -11.16
N PRO A 209 -2.33 -0.15 -10.22
CA PRO A 209 -2.30 0.40 -8.86
C PRO A 209 -0.88 0.27 -8.28
N GLY A 210 -0.41 1.30 -7.60
CA GLY A 210 0.95 1.38 -7.06
C GLY A 210 1.94 2.13 -7.97
N ASP A 211 1.66 2.23 -9.27
CA ASP A 211 2.52 2.93 -10.23
C ASP A 211 2.63 4.43 -9.92
N VAL A 212 3.77 5.01 -10.30
CA VAL A 212 4.03 6.45 -10.19
C VAL A 212 4.10 7.07 -11.59
N ARG A 213 3.50 8.25 -11.74
CA ARG A 213 3.54 9.07 -12.95
C ARG A 213 3.89 10.51 -12.57
N GLU A 214 4.49 11.24 -13.49
CA GLU A 214 4.58 12.70 -13.37
C GLU A 214 3.30 13.32 -13.88
N TRP A 215 2.76 14.33 -13.19
CA TRP A 215 1.58 15.05 -13.63
C TRP A 215 1.89 16.54 -13.81
N SER A 216 1.66 17.03 -15.02
CA SER A 216 1.67 18.46 -15.33
C SER A 216 0.28 18.90 -15.78
N TRP A 217 -0.12 20.08 -15.33
CA TRP A 217 -1.40 20.67 -15.72
C TRP A 217 -1.33 22.19 -15.58
N ASP A 218 -1.27 22.88 -16.71
CA ASP A 218 -0.99 24.32 -16.74
C ASP A 218 -2.07 25.14 -16.02
N GLN A 219 -3.34 24.74 -16.15
CA GLN A 219 -4.47 25.44 -15.51
C GLN A 219 -4.42 25.39 -13.98
N LEU A 220 -3.76 24.37 -13.41
CA LEU A 220 -3.58 24.21 -11.98
C LEU A 220 -2.17 24.66 -11.53
N GLY A 221 -1.33 25.13 -12.44
CA GLY A 221 0.07 25.50 -12.17
C GLY A 221 0.92 24.33 -11.70
N LEU A 222 0.59 23.10 -12.12
CA LEU A 222 1.31 21.90 -11.74
C LEU A 222 2.35 21.57 -12.79
N THR A 223 3.60 21.36 -12.36
CA THR A 223 4.70 20.99 -13.24
C THR A 223 5.40 19.77 -12.68
N ARG A 224 5.35 18.66 -13.43
CA ARG A 224 6.03 17.39 -13.12
C ARG A 224 5.85 16.94 -11.67
N LEU A 225 4.64 17.05 -11.15
CA LEU A 225 4.31 16.60 -9.80
C LEU A 225 4.27 15.07 -9.79
N PRO A 226 5.10 14.36 -9.02
CA PRO A 226 4.99 12.92 -8.89
C PRO A 226 3.66 12.57 -8.20
N ILE A 227 2.88 11.71 -8.84
CA ILE A 227 1.63 11.18 -8.31
C ILE A 227 1.67 9.67 -8.31
N ARG A 228 1.13 9.07 -7.24
CA ARG A 228 0.96 7.62 -7.13
C ARG A 228 -0.49 7.24 -7.42
N ILE A 229 -0.65 6.20 -8.22
CA ILE A 229 -1.95 5.71 -8.63
C ILE A 229 -2.46 4.74 -7.57
N THR A 230 -3.53 5.14 -6.88
CA THR A 230 -4.12 4.33 -5.80
C THR A 230 -5.21 3.40 -6.30
N LYS A 231 -5.96 3.81 -7.32
CA LYS A 231 -7.07 3.05 -7.90
C LYS A 231 -7.21 3.36 -9.37
N ILE A 232 -7.60 2.34 -10.13
CA ILE A 232 -7.88 2.46 -11.57
C ILE A 232 -9.26 1.89 -11.85
N ASN A 233 -10.06 2.62 -12.61
CA ASN A 233 -11.29 2.15 -13.19
C ASN A 233 -11.15 2.14 -14.72
N ARG A 234 -10.92 0.94 -15.29
CA ARG A 234 -10.74 0.76 -16.74
C ARG A 234 -12.05 0.92 -17.55
N GLY A 235 -13.20 1.09 -16.89
CA GLY A 235 -14.48 1.36 -17.55
C GLY A 235 -14.90 0.29 -18.57
N ASN A 236 -15.72 0.70 -19.55
CA ASN A 236 -16.16 -0.16 -20.66
C ASN A 236 -15.23 0.00 -21.87
N LEU A 237 -14.82 -1.12 -22.48
CA LEU A 237 -13.92 -1.18 -23.63
C LEU A 237 -14.38 -0.33 -24.83
N LEU A 238 -15.68 -0.01 -24.94
CA LEU A 238 -16.24 0.78 -26.04
C LEU A 238 -16.08 2.30 -25.91
N LYS A 239 -15.76 2.83 -24.71
CA LYS A 239 -15.69 4.29 -24.48
C LYS A 239 -14.30 4.93 -24.61
N GLY A 240 -13.24 4.14 -24.78
CA GLY A 240 -11.89 4.67 -25.03
C GLY A 240 -11.25 5.45 -23.87
N GLN A 241 -11.71 5.27 -22.62
CA GLN A 241 -11.29 6.04 -21.45
C GLN A 241 -10.91 5.14 -20.27
N ILE A 242 -9.99 5.60 -19.42
CA ILE A 242 -9.59 4.99 -18.13
C ILE A 242 -9.69 6.09 -17.05
N ALA A 243 -10.25 5.78 -15.88
CA ALA A 243 -10.67 6.77 -14.87
C ALA A 243 -10.32 6.40 -13.42
#